data_AF-A0AAD4QND6-F1
#
_entry.id   AF-A0AAD4QND6-F1
#
_cell.length_a   1.000
_cell.length_b   1.000
_cell.length_c   1.000
_cell.angle_alpha   90.00
_cell.angle_beta   90.00
_cell.angle_gamma   90.00
#
_symmetry.space_group_name_H-M   'P 1'
#
loop_
_entity.id
_entity.type
_entity.pdbx_description
1 polymer ?
#
loop_
_entity_poly.entity_id
_entity_poly.type
_entity_poly.pdbx_seq_one_letter_code
_entity_poly.pdbx_strand_id
1 'polypeptide(L)'
;MPSDVPANTNGWWCDPSGEYAFLGFSYEVTACQSLSQLQREFADIRNNFNGRYVRLYGACDGREGFYDDVITAAWDNNLGVHALIWFGFDGSDQWKTRRDKLFATLHSNPKAKFVTRVVQFGSEPLFDGVISPSELAAQVYSAKQALSDIDIPITVSELAYGYQIRGGAQDVLDAIDSINIHMLPFFARSASSGDQAWHLVQKDLGFFIENEWLAIRPVGERATAKWSRDRQCKHRIGGGIGWFAHVYADDQEPGYGIYTASRKPKFPFAPKTYC
;
A
#
# COMPACT_ATOMS: atom_id res chain seq x y z
N MET A 1 11.27 2.16 -17.07
CA MET A 1 10.98 0.79 -17.56
C MET A 1 11.57 0.64 -18.96
N PRO A 2 11.85 -0.58 -19.44
CA PRO A 2 12.25 -0.83 -20.82
C PRO A 2 11.17 -0.35 -21.81
N SER A 3 11.55 -0.14 -23.07
CA SER A 3 10.58 0.17 -24.15
C SER A 3 9.65 -1.01 -24.43
N ASP A 4 10.19 -2.23 -24.35
CA ASP A 4 9.47 -3.47 -24.63
C ASP A 4 9.07 -4.18 -23.34
N VAL A 5 7.90 -4.80 -23.34
CA VAL A 5 7.38 -5.56 -22.21
C VAL A 5 8.17 -6.87 -22.07
N PRO A 6 8.81 -7.15 -20.92
CA PRO A 6 9.53 -8.40 -20.73
C PRO A 6 8.61 -9.63 -20.78
N ALA A 7 9.19 -10.82 -20.94
CA ALA A 7 8.41 -12.06 -20.93
C ALA A 7 7.83 -12.40 -19.53
N ASN A 8 8.63 -12.18 -18.48
CA ASN A 8 8.31 -12.53 -17.10
C ASN A 8 8.88 -11.50 -16.10
N THR A 9 8.45 -11.59 -14.85
CA THR A 9 8.81 -10.69 -13.74
C THR A 9 10.04 -11.15 -12.96
N ASN A 10 10.83 -12.10 -13.47
CA ASN A 10 12.00 -12.63 -12.75
C ASN A 10 13.04 -11.53 -12.54
N GLY A 11 13.37 -11.25 -11.28
CA GLY A 11 14.31 -10.17 -10.90
C GLY A 11 13.81 -8.76 -11.23
N TRP A 12 12.52 -8.60 -11.52
CA TRP A 12 11.93 -7.31 -11.85
C TRP A 12 11.75 -6.42 -10.63
N TRP A 13 11.25 -7.00 -9.54
CA TRP A 13 11.05 -6.31 -8.28
C TRP A 13 12.28 -6.42 -7.39
N CYS A 14 12.51 -5.39 -6.57
CA CYS A 14 13.47 -5.46 -5.48
C CYS A 14 13.12 -6.64 -4.56
N ASP A 15 14.14 -7.29 -3.99
CA ASP A 15 13.91 -8.24 -2.91
C ASP A 15 13.16 -7.50 -1.77
N PRO A 16 12.05 -8.04 -1.24
CA PRO A 16 11.31 -7.38 -0.16
C PRO A 16 12.18 -7.04 1.05
N SER A 17 13.23 -7.82 1.30
CA SER A 17 14.21 -7.57 2.35
C SER A 17 15.06 -6.30 2.09
N GLY A 18 15.26 -5.97 0.82
CA GLY A 18 15.93 -4.76 0.36
C GLY A 18 14.99 -3.59 0.11
N GLU A 19 13.68 -3.72 0.35
CA GLU A 19 12.67 -2.74 -0.04
C GLU A 19 12.18 -1.92 1.17
N TYR A 20 12.97 -0.92 1.59
CA TYR A 20 12.65 -0.12 2.79
C TYR A 20 12.96 1.37 2.66
N ALA A 21 12.67 2.13 3.72
CA ALA A 21 12.69 3.58 3.76
C ALA A 21 11.61 4.20 2.86
N PHE A 22 11.85 5.34 2.23
CA PHE A 22 10.81 5.99 1.44
C PHE A 22 10.47 5.15 0.21
N LEU A 23 9.18 4.86 0.07
CA LEU A 23 8.62 4.13 -1.07
C LEU A 23 8.01 5.10 -2.09
N GLY A 24 7.29 6.11 -1.60
CA GLY A 24 6.67 7.13 -2.43
C GLY A 24 5.46 7.75 -1.74
N PHE A 25 4.38 7.98 -2.49
CA PHE A 25 3.21 8.71 -1.98
C PHE A 25 1.93 7.89 -2.05
N SER A 26 1.04 8.10 -1.09
CA SER A 26 -0.38 7.89 -1.33
C SER A 26 -0.89 8.92 -2.34
N TYR A 27 -1.66 8.46 -3.31
CA TYR A 27 -2.18 9.25 -4.42
C TYR A 27 -3.69 9.05 -4.54
N GLU A 28 -4.46 10.12 -4.26
CA GLU A 28 -5.92 10.11 -4.29
C GLU A 28 -6.42 10.11 -5.74
N VAL A 29 -7.38 9.25 -6.09
CA VAL A 29 -7.84 9.06 -7.48
C VAL A 29 -9.33 9.32 -7.73
N THR A 30 -10.11 9.73 -6.74
CA THR A 30 -11.55 9.97 -6.87
C THR A 30 -11.86 11.03 -7.94
N ALA A 31 -10.95 11.99 -8.14
CA ALA A 31 -11.05 12.99 -9.19
C ALA A 31 -10.88 12.44 -10.63
N CYS A 32 -10.58 11.15 -10.81
CA CYS A 32 -10.41 10.52 -12.11
C CYS A 32 -9.40 11.27 -13.02
N GLN A 33 -8.22 11.58 -12.49
CA GLN A 33 -7.20 12.37 -13.18
C GLN A 33 -6.92 11.85 -14.60
N SER A 34 -6.71 12.79 -15.54
CA SER A 34 -6.31 12.44 -16.91
C SER A 34 -4.93 11.78 -16.95
N LEU A 35 -4.66 10.96 -17.98
CA LEU A 35 -3.33 10.39 -18.23
C LEU A 35 -2.23 11.45 -18.18
N SER A 36 -2.44 12.60 -18.84
CA SER A 36 -1.44 13.68 -18.86
C SER A 36 -1.11 14.21 -17.47
N GLN A 37 -2.11 14.25 -16.58
CA GLN A 37 -1.92 14.69 -15.21
C GLN A 37 -1.19 13.63 -14.39
N LEU A 38 -1.62 12.37 -14.49
CA LEU A 38 -0.94 11.23 -13.86
C LEU A 38 0.53 11.19 -14.29
N GLN A 39 0.84 11.32 -15.59
CA GLN A 39 2.21 11.34 -16.10
C GLN A 39 3.05 12.48 -15.51
N ARG A 40 2.51 13.71 -15.46
CA ARG A 40 3.23 14.86 -14.87
C ARG A 40 3.51 14.64 -13.39
N GLU A 41 2.52 14.19 -12.64
CA GLU A 41 2.63 14.04 -11.19
C GLU A 41 3.48 12.81 -10.82
N PHE A 42 3.42 11.73 -11.60
CA PHE A 42 4.28 10.56 -11.42
C PHE A 42 5.73 10.86 -11.82
N ALA A 43 5.95 11.68 -12.86
CA ALA A 43 7.28 12.19 -13.18
C ALA A 43 7.86 12.99 -12.01
N ASP A 44 7.06 13.81 -11.34
CA ASP A 44 7.48 14.58 -10.17
C ASP A 44 7.85 13.65 -9.00
N ILE A 45 6.98 12.69 -8.68
CA ILE A 45 7.22 11.67 -7.65
C ILE A 45 8.55 10.96 -7.89
N ARG A 46 8.81 10.55 -9.14
CA ARG A 46 10.05 9.89 -9.51
C ARG A 46 11.26 10.82 -9.42
N ASN A 47 11.21 11.97 -10.07
CA ASN A 47 12.42 12.76 -10.34
C ASN A 47 12.79 13.72 -9.20
N ASN A 48 11.80 14.20 -8.43
CA ASN A 48 12.04 15.16 -7.35
C ASN A 48 12.18 14.50 -5.98
N PHE A 49 11.55 13.35 -5.76
CA PHE A 49 11.59 12.64 -4.48
C PHE A 49 12.26 11.27 -4.54
N ASN A 50 12.76 10.87 -5.73
CA ASN A 50 13.25 9.52 -5.98
C ASN A 50 12.22 8.43 -5.64
N GLY A 51 10.92 8.75 -5.73
CA GLY A 51 9.85 7.80 -5.48
C GLY A 51 9.99 6.55 -6.34
N ARG A 52 9.58 5.41 -5.77
CA ARG A 52 9.55 4.11 -6.43
C ARG A 52 8.13 3.64 -6.69
N TYR A 53 7.21 4.04 -5.83
CA TYR A 53 5.84 3.57 -5.85
C TYR A 53 4.85 4.71 -5.70
N VAL A 54 3.67 4.53 -6.29
CA VAL A 54 2.46 5.23 -5.90
C VAL A 54 1.51 4.24 -5.24
N ARG A 55 0.93 4.63 -4.11
CA ARG A 55 -0.11 3.86 -3.44
C ARG A 55 -1.45 4.52 -3.70
N LEU A 56 -2.34 3.85 -4.41
CA LEU A 56 -3.64 4.44 -4.73
C LEU A 56 -4.48 4.61 -3.45
N TYR A 57 -5.24 5.70 -3.41
CA TYR A 57 -6.19 6.04 -2.36
C TYR A 57 -7.49 6.55 -3.01
N GLY A 58 -8.66 6.11 -2.53
CA GLY A 58 -9.94 6.37 -3.19
C GLY A 58 -10.18 5.52 -4.45
N ALA A 59 -11.22 5.87 -5.22
CA ALA A 59 -11.59 5.15 -6.45
C ALA A 59 -12.18 6.08 -7.51
N CYS A 60 -11.77 5.87 -8.77
CA CYS A 60 -12.38 6.52 -9.92
C CYS A 60 -13.52 5.65 -10.48
N ASP A 61 -14.77 6.00 -10.18
CA ASP A 61 -15.94 5.30 -10.71
C ASP A 61 -16.46 5.90 -12.04
N GLY A 62 -16.08 7.14 -12.35
CA GLY A 62 -16.65 7.94 -13.42
C GLY A 62 -15.98 7.82 -14.79
N ARG A 63 -14.91 7.03 -14.94
CA ARG A 63 -14.15 6.95 -16.19
C ARG A 63 -13.68 5.53 -16.52
N GLU A 64 -14.07 5.03 -17.69
CA GLU A 64 -13.53 3.79 -18.23
C GLU A 64 -12.07 3.94 -18.64
N GLY A 65 -11.30 2.85 -18.54
CA GLY A 65 -9.86 2.85 -18.85
C GLY A 65 -8.98 3.62 -17.86
N PHE A 66 -9.52 4.09 -16.73
CA PHE A 66 -8.73 4.86 -15.77
C PHE A 66 -7.51 4.08 -15.23
N TYR A 67 -7.68 2.78 -14.92
CA TYR A 67 -6.56 1.96 -14.43
C TYR A 67 -5.50 1.69 -15.51
N ASP A 68 -5.87 1.65 -16.79
CA ASP A 68 -4.90 1.60 -17.90
C ASP A 68 -4.06 2.87 -17.97
N ASP A 69 -4.67 4.03 -17.74
CA ASP A 69 -3.96 5.30 -17.68
C ASP A 69 -3.01 5.35 -16.46
N VAL A 70 -3.41 4.82 -15.31
CA VAL A 70 -2.53 4.69 -14.14
C VAL A 70 -1.32 3.79 -14.46
N ILE A 71 -1.56 2.62 -15.06
CA ILE A 71 -0.50 1.69 -15.45
C ILE A 71 0.45 2.34 -16.46
N THR A 72 -0.10 3.04 -17.45
CA THR A 72 0.69 3.73 -18.48
C THR A 72 1.53 4.85 -17.87
N ALA A 73 0.94 5.71 -17.05
CA ALA A 73 1.67 6.79 -16.38
C ALA A 73 2.81 6.27 -15.49
N ALA A 74 2.57 5.17 -14.75
CA ALA A 74 3.58 4.59 -13.86
C ALA A 74 4.69 3.90 -14.66
N TRP A 75 4.37 3.17 -15.71
CA TRP A 75 5.33 2.57 -16.63
C TRP A 75 6.27 3.62 -17.23
N ASP A 76 5.70 4.69 -17.79
CA ASP A 76 6.43 5.76 -18.47
C ASP A 76 7.37 6.52 -17.52
N ASN A 77 7.05 6.54 -16.22
CA ASN A 77 7.81 7.24 -15.19
C ASN A 77 8.62 6.31 -14.28
N ASN A 78 8.74 5.03 -14.63
CA ASN A 78 9.52 4.05 -13.85
C ASN A 78 9.08 3.97 -12.37
N LEU A 79 7.78 3.90 -12.15
CA LEU A 79 7.15 3.68 -10.85
C LEU A 79 6.39 2.36 -10.84
N GLY A 80 6.33 1.72 -9.68
CA GLY A 80 5.34 0.70 -9.38
C GLY A 80 4.08 1.29 -8.74
N VAL A 81 3.03 0.47 -8.64
CA VAL A 81 1.72 0.84 -8.12
C VAL A 81 1.30 -0.16 -7.03
N HIS A 82 0.93 0.35 -5.86
CA HIS A 82 0.11 -0.40 -4.90
C HIS A 82 -1.35 -0.09 -5.24
N ALA A 83 -1.98 -0.98 -6.01
CA ALA A 83 -3.32 -0.78 -6.55
C ALA A 83 -4.37 -1.06 -5.48
N LEU A 84 -5.48 -0.33 -5.49
CA LEU A 84 -6.46 -0.34 -4.40
C LEU A 84 -7.84 -0.80 -4.87
N ILE A 85 -8.41 -1.75 -4.15
CA ILE A 85 -9.83 -2.07 -4.15
C ILE A 85 -10.47 -1.26 -3.02
N TRP A 86 -11.06 -0.12 -3.35
CA TRP A 86 -11.65 0.79 -2.37
C TRP A 86 -13.05 0.35 -1.90
N PHE A 87 -13.20 0.12 -0.60
CA PHE A 87 -14.47 -0.19 0.07
C PHE A 87 -15.35 1.05 0.20
N GLY A 88 -14.76 2.19 0.54
CA GLY A 88 -15.51 3.35 1.01
C GLY A 88 -16.04 3.13 2.42
N PHE A 89 -16.87 4.07 2.88
CA PHE A 89 -17.29 4.16 4.28
C PHE A 89 -18.73 3.70 4.53
N ASP A 90 -19.46 3.34 3.48
CA ASP A 90 -20.92 3.16 3.52
C ASP A 90 -21.37 1.69 3.65
N GLY A 91 -20.43 0.75 3.66
CA GLY A 91 -20.72 -0.69 3.70
C GLY A 91 -21.42 -1.22 2.45
N SER A 92 -21.39 -0.47 1.34
CA SER A 92 -21.98 -0.91 0.08
C SER A 92 -21.14 -1.97 -0.62
N ASP A 93 -21.75 -2.65 -1.59
CA ASP A 93 -21.09 -3.66 -2.42
C ASP A 93 -20.32 -3.08 -3.62
N GLN A 94 -20.22 -1.75 -3.73
CA GLN A 94 -19.60 -1.08 -4.89
C GLN A 94 -18.14 -1.51 -5.11
N TRP A 95 -17.43 -1.85 -4.02
CA TRP A 95 -16.06 -2.34 -4.07
C TRP A 95 -15.89 -3.63 -4.86
N LYS A 96 -16.92 -4.48 -4.94
CA LYS A 96 -16.89 -5.71 -5.75
C LYS A 96 -16.76 -5.36 -7.23
N THR A 97 -17.53 -4.37 -7.70
CA THR A 97 -17.41 -3.88 -9.08
C THR A 97 -16.07 -3.19 -9.33
N ARG A 98 -15.53 -2.45 -8.35
CA ARG A 98 -14.20 -1.83 -8.46
C ARG A 98 -13.10 -2.89 -8.56
N ARG A 99 -13.18 -3.97 -7.75
CA ARG A 99 -12.29 -5.14 -7.82
C ARG A 99 -12.34 -5.77 -9.20
N ASP A 100 -13.54 -6.10 -9.69
CA ASP A 100 -13.69 -6.82 -10.95
C ASP A 100 -13.16 -6.00 -12.14
N LYS A 101 -13.39 -4.68 -12.13
CA LYS A 101 -12.80 -3.74 -13.11
C LYS A 101 -11.27 -3.72 -13.03
N LEU A 102 -10.71 -3.61 -11.83
CA LEU A 102 -9.26 -3.63 -11.64
C LEU A 102 -8.66 -4.95 -12.15
N PHE A 103 -9.24 -6.10 -11.78
CA PHE A 103 -8.75 -7.41 -12.21
C PHE A 103 -8.80 -7.55 -13.74
N ALA A 104 -9.89 -7.12 -14.37
CA ALA A 104 -10.00 -7.10 -15.82
C ALA A 104 -8.88 -6.28 -16.48
N THR A 105 -8.56 -5.09 -15.96
CA THR A 105 -7.41 -4.29 -16.42
C THR A 105 -6.09 -5.03 -16.16
N LEU A 106 -5.89 -5.65 -15.01
CA LEU A 106 -4.64 -6.34 -14.68
C LEU A 106 -4.37 -7.54 -15.61
N HIS A 107 -5.40 -8.25 -16.05
CA HIS A 107 -5.27 -9.35 -17.02
C HIS A 107 -5.13 -8.88 -18.47
N SER A 108 -5.81 -7.80 -18.85
CA SER A 108 -5.85 -7.34 -20.25
C SER A 108 -4.67 -6.43 -20.62
N ASN A 109 -4.11 -5.68 -19.66
CA ASN A 109 -3.01 -4.76 -19.93
C ASN A 109 -1.66 -5.48 -19.79
N PRO A 110 -0.87 -5.62 -20.88
CA PRO A 110 0.38 -6.39 -20.84
C PRO A 110 1.45 -5.79 -19.92
N LYS A 111 1.35 -4.50 -19.56
CA LYS A 111 2.25 -3.83 -18.63
C LYS A 111 1.86 -4.03 -17.17
N ALA A 112 0.63 -4.46 -16.87
CA ALA A 112 0.08 -4.48 -15.52
C ALA A 112 0.94 -5.27 -14.53
N LYS A 113 1.36 -6.49 -14.87
CA LYS A 113 2.18 -7.35 -13.99
C LYS A 113 3.57 -6.78 -13.66
N PHE A 114 4.03 -5.81 -14.44
CA PHE A 114 5.31 -5.12 -14.27
C PHE A 114 5.19 -3.78 -13.55
N VAL A 115 3.97 -3.30 -13.36
CA VAL A 115 3.69 -2.00 -12.75
C VAL A 115 3.03 -2.21 -11.40
N THR A 116 2.07 -3.12 -11.30
CA THR A 116 1.36 -3.39 -10.06
C THR A 116 2.21 -4.27 -9.14
N ARG A 117 2.73 -3.66 -8.07
CA ARG A 117 3.57 -4.32 -7.06
C ARG A 117 2.76 -5.22 -6.13
N VAL A 118 1.53 -4.78 -5.82
CA VAL A 118 0.58 -5.45 -4.93
C VAL A 118 -0.83 -4.88 -5.16
N VAL A 119 -1.85 -5.70 -4.97
CA VAL A 119 -3.25 -5.25 -4.84
C VAL A 119 -3.67 -5.26 -3.38
N GLN A 120 -4.22 -4.15 -2.90
CA GLN A 120 -4.71 -4.00 -1.53
C GLN A 120 -6.25 -3.91 -1.49
N PHE A 121 -6.87 -4.71 -0.63
CA PHE A 121 -8.22 -4.44 -0.14
C PHE A 121 -8.16 -3.32 0.91
N GLY A 122 -8.93 -2.24 0.73
CA GLY A 122 -8.79 -1.06 1.57
C GLY A 122 -9.78 0.06 1.26
N SER A 123 -9.62 1.26 1.78
CA SER A 123 -8.82 1.51 2.96
C SER A 123 -9.63 1.13 4.20
N GLU A 124 -8.96 0.52 5.18
CA GLU A 124 -9.44 0.36 6.56
C GLU A 124 -10.77 -0.41 6.76
N PRO A 125 -11.03 -1.50 6.01
CA PRO A 125 -12.34 -2.13 5.98
C PRO A 125 -12.76 -2.80 7.32
N LEU A 126 -11.81 -3.25 8.14
CA LEU A 126 -12.08 -3.79 9.48
C LEU A 126 -12.35 -2.68 10.49
N PHE A 127 -11.58 -1.58 10.42
CA PHE A 127 -11.81 -0.40 11.25
C PHE A 127 -13.18 0.21 10.98
N ASP A 128 -13.54 0.38 9.71
CA ASP A 128 -14.83 0.91 9.28
C ASP A 128 -15.99 -0.07 9.53
N GLY A 129 -15.67 -1.35 9.78
CA GLY A 129 -16.66 -2.38 10.06
C GLY A 129 -17.51 -2.76 8.85
N VAL A 130 -17.00 -2.53 7.64
CA VAL A 130 -17.68 -2.80 6.37
C VAL A 130 -17.55 -4.26 5.92
N ILE A 131 -16.69 -5.04 6.56
CA ILE A 131 -16.52 -6.48 6.33
C ILE A 131 -15.99 -7.18 7.60
N SER A 132 -16.34 -8.44 7.79
CA SER A 132 -15.76 -9.24 8.88
C SER A 132 -14.35 -9.76 8.54
N PRO A 133 -13.50 -10.10 9.54
CA PRO A 133 -12.18 -10.67 9.28
C PRO A 133 -12.20 -11.92 8.39
N SER A 134 -13.11 -12.86 8.65
CA SER A 134 -13.19 -14.12 7.91
C SER A 134 -13.62 -13.92 6.46
N GLU A 135 -14.55 -12.99 6.22
CA GLU A 135 -14.97 -12.62 4.87
C GLU A 135 -13.85 -11.90 4.13
N LEU A 136 -13.11 -10.99 4.79
CA LEU A 136 -11.97 -10.30 4.19
C LEU A 136 -10.85 -11.29 3.82
N ALA A 137 -10.52 -12.22 4.72
CA ALA A 137 -9.57 -13.29 4.44
C ALA A 137 -10.01 -14.14 3.23
N ALA A 138 -11.30 -14.48 3.14
CA ALA A 138 -11.84 -15.19 1.98
C ALA A 138 -11.71 -14.38 0.68
N GLN A 139 -11.90 -13.06 0.71
CA GLN A 139 -11.67 -12.19 -0.45
C GLN A 139 -10.19 -12.15 -0.85
N VAL A 140 -9.28 -12.13 0.13
CA VAL A 140 -7.83 -12.20 -0.13
C VAL A 140 -7.48 -13.51 -0.83
N TYR A 141 -7.92 -14.66 -0.32
CA TYR A 141 -7.66 -15.95 -0.97
C TYR A 141 -8.26 -16.03 -2.39
N SER A 142 -9.48 -15.53 -2.57
CA SER A 142 -10.12 -15.48 -3.89
C SER A 142 -9.34 -14.60 -4.87
N ALA A 143 -8.82 -13.45 -4.43
CA ALA A 143 -7.98 -12.58 -5.24
C ALA A 143 -6.65 -13.24 -5.62
N LYS A 144 -6.00 -13.94 -4.68
CA LYS A 144 -4.76 -14.69 -4.93
C LYS A 144 -4.97 -15.73 -6.02
N GLN A 145 -6.11 -16.45 -5.98
CA GLN A 145 -6.47 -17.39 -7.03
C GLN A 145 -6.77 -16.70 -8.36
N ALA A 146 -7.47 -15.57 -8.35
CA ALA A 146 -7.85 -14.85 -9.56
C ALA A 146 -6.65 -14.23 -10.29
N LEU A 147 -5.59 -13.86 -9.56
CA LEU A 147 -4.40 -13.17 -10.11
C LEU A 147 -3.14 -14.05 -10.14
N SER A 148 -3.28 -15.36 -9.88
CA SER A 148 -2.13 -16.29 -9.80
C SER A 148 -1.38 -16.45 -11.12
N ASP A 149 -2.03 -16.21 -12.26
CA ASP A 149 -1.44 -16.33 -13.59
C ASP A 149 -0.53 -15.15 -13.97
N ILE A 150 -0.64 -14.03 -13.23
CA ILE A 150 0.13 -12.81 -13.43
C ILE A 150 1.02 -12.44 -12.23
N ASP A 151 1.09 -13.33 -11.23
CA ASP A 151 2.00 -13.25 -10.07
C ASP A 151 1.93 -11.92 -9.28
N ILE A 152 0.73 -11.34 -9.14
CA ILE A 152 0.53 -10.10 -8.36
C ILE A 152 0.15 -10.45 -6.91
N PRO A 153 0.95 -10.04 -5.91
CA PRO A 153 0.65 -10.27 -4.50
C PRO A 153 -0.60 -9.51 -4.02
N ILE A 154 -1.24 -10.03 -2.98
CA ILE A 154 -2.43 -9.47 -2.35
C ILE A 154 -2.13 -9.06 -0.91
N THR A 155 -2.64 -7.90 -0.51
CA THR A 155 -2.56 -7.40 0.87
C THR A 155 -3.87 -6.74 1.29
N VAL A 156 -3.92 -6.30 2.54
CA VAL A 156 -4.97 -5.46 3.12
C VAL A 156 -4.31 -4.17 3.59
N SER A 157 -4.95 -3.03 3.33
CA SER A 157 -4.54 -1.73 3.82
C SER A 157 -5.44 -1.28 4.96
N GLU A 158 -4.91 -1.22 6.18
CA GLU A 158 -5.75 -1.13 7.39
C GLU A 158 -5.01 -0.44 8.57
N LEU A 159 -5.75 0.07 9.55
CA LEU A 159 -5.23 0.52 10.85
C LEU A 159 -4.94 -0.70 11.75
N ALA A 160 -3.89 -0.61 12.57
CA ALA A 160 -3.66 -1.61 13.63
C ALA A 160 -4.90 -1.84 14.51
N TYR A 161 -5.64 -0.76 14.79
CA TYR A 161 -6.84 -0.83 15.62
C TYR A 161 -7.93 -1.73 15.03
N GLY A 162 -8.11 -1.77 13.70
CA GLY A 162 -9.08 -2.63 13.02
C GLY A 162 -8.86 -4.11 13.32
N TYR A 163 -7.60 -4.57 13.32
CA TYR A 163 -7.22 -5.91 13.76
C TYR A 163 -7.44 -6.10 15.27
N GLN A 164 -6.95 -5.16 16.08
CA GLN A 164 -6.98 -5.26 17.56
C GLN A 164 -8.40 -5.42 18.11
N ILE A 165 -9.37 -4.64 17.63
CA ILE A 165 -10.76 -4.71 18.09
C ILE A 165 -11.50 -5.97 17.63
N ARG A 166 -10.93 -6.72 16.68
CA ARG A 166 -11.44 -7.99 16.17
C ARG A 166 -10.67 -9.19 16.70
N GLY A 167 -10.06 -9.06 17.88
CA GLY A 167 -9.30 -10.13 18.51
C GLY A 167 -8.00 -10.47 17.77
N GLY A 168 -7.44 -9.51 17.03
CA GLY A 168 -6.20 -9.65 16.26
C GLY A 168 -6.40 -9.98 14.78
N ALA A 169 -7.58 -10.49 14.38
CA ALA A 169 -7.89 -10.85 12.99
C ALA A 169 -6.77 -11.66 12.29
N GLN A 170 -6.30 -12.71 12.98
CA GLN A 170 -5.17 -13.55 12.54
C GLN A 170 -5.45 -14.23 11.19
N ASP A 171 -6.71 -14.57 10.90
CA ASP A 171 -7.14 -15.12 9.63
C ASP A 171 -6.84 -14.19 8.43
N VAL A 172 -6.92 -12.88 8.63
CA VAL A 172 -6.52 -11.88 7.63
C VAL A 172 -5.00 -11.82 7.51
N LEU A 173 -4.28 -11.82 8.63
CA LEU A 173 -2.81 -11.82 8.65
C LEU A 173 -2.22 -13.07 7.98
N ASP A 174 -2.86 -14.23 8.14
CA ASP A 174 -2.44 -15.49 7.51
C ASP A 174 -2.73 -15.53 6.00
N ALA A 175 -3.69 -14.73 5.52
CA ALA A 175 -4.12 -14.74 4.12
C ALA A 175 -3.25 -13.86 3.20
N ILE A 176 -2.79 -12.71 3.70
CA ILE A 176 -2.07 -11.68 2.94
C ILE A 176 -0.61 -12.07 2.64
N ASP A 177 -0.06 -11.55 1.54
CA ASP A 177 1.34 -11.80 1.14
C ASP A 177 2.33 -10.79 1.75
N SER A 178 1.83 -9.66 2.24
CA SER A 178 2.57 -8.60 2.91
C SER A 178 1.62 -7.73 3.73
N ILE A 179 2.14 -6.90 4.63
CA ILE A 179 1.34 -5.96 5.43
C ILE A 179 1.46 -4.52 4.92
N ASN A 180 0.32 -3.89 4.64
CA ASN A 180 0.20 -2.45 4.43
C ASN A 180 -0.64 -1.83 5.55
N ILE A 181 -0.08 -0.85 6.27
CA ILE A 181 -0.73 -0.27 7.46
C ILE A 181 -0.83 1.24 7.39
N HIS A 182 -1.97 1.74 7.88
CA HIS A 182 -2.20 3.14 8.12
C HIS A 182 -1.67 3.52 9.50
N MET A 183 -0.60 4.30 9.51
CA MET A 183 0.02 4.81 10.73
C MET A 183 -0.47 6.22 11.02
N LEU A 184 -1.65 6.32 11.64
CA LEU A 184 -2.36 7.57 11.94
C LEU A 184 -2.40 7.81 13.45
N PRO A 185 -1.28 8.17 14.10
CA PRO A 185 -1.23 8.25 15.56
C PRO A 185 -2.20 9.27 16.15
N PHE A 186 -2.56 10.33 15.40
CA PHE A 186 -3.54 11.33 15.84
C PHE A 186 -5.00 10.86 15.85
N PHE A 187 -5.29 9.66 15.37
CA PHE A 187 -6.61 9.02 15.56
C PHE A 187 -6.73 8.42 16.96
N ALA A 188 -5.60 8.17 17.65
CA ALA A 188 -5.63 7.72 19.03
C ALA A 188 -5.99 8.89 19.96
N ARG A 189 -6.94 8.67 20.88
CA ARG A 189 -7.36 9.66 21.89
C ARG A 189 -6.23 10.14 22.81
N SER A 190 -5.15 9.37 22.92
CA SER A 190 -3.97 9.69 23.72
C SER A 190 -2.90 10.50 22.97
N ALA A 191 -3.10 10.78 21.68
CA ALA A 191 -2.20 11.64 20.93
C ALA A 191 -2.27 13.08 21.44
N SER A 192 -1.13 13.77 21.39
CA SER A 192 -1.04 15.17 21.80
C SER A 192 -0.34 16.00 20.72
N SER A 193 0.98 15.86 20.60
CA SER A 193 1.83 16.55 19.63
C SER A 193 2.62 15.54 18.80
N GLY A 194 3.16 16.01 17.67
CA GLY A 194 3.83 15.13 16.71
C GLY A 194 5.07 14.43 17.29
N ASP A 195 5.85 15.11 18.13
CA ASP A 195 7.02 14.56 18.80
C ASP A 195 6.66 13.55 19.90
N GLN A 196 5.47 13.69 20.51
CA GLN A 196 4.96 12.76 21.53
C GLN A 196 4.17 11.59 20.94
N ALA A 197 3.81 11.64 19.65
CA ALA A 197 3.00 10.62 18.99
C ALA A 197 3.79 9.34 18.62
N TRP A 198 5.12 9.37 18.63
CA TRP A 198 5.96 8.26 18.14
C TRP A 198 5.75 6.95 18.89
N HIS A 199 5.49 6.99 20.20
CA HIS A 199 5.25 5.77 20.97
C HIS A 199 3.98 5.03 20.52
N LEU A 200 2.99 5.74 19.96
CA LEU A 200 1.77 5.14 19.39
C LEU A 200 2.11 4.40 18.09
N VAL A 201 2.93 5.02 17.24
CA VAL A 201 3.48 4.37 16.03
C VAL A 201 4.24 3.09 16.41
N GLN A 202 5.10 3.16 17.42
CA GLN A 202 5.86 1.99 17.89
C GLN A 202 4.97 0.89 18.46
N LYS A 203 3.89 1.25 19.17
CA LYS A 203 2.92 0.31 19.71
C LYS A 203 2.21 -0.46 18.59
N ASP A 204 1.75 0.24 17.56
CA ASP A 204 1.04 -0.36 16.42
C ASP A 204 1.97 -1.24 15.57
N LEU A 205 3.22 -0.80 15.34
CA LEU A 205 4.24 -1.65 14.72
C LEU A 205 4.55 -2.88 15.59
N GLY A 206 4.62 -2.71 16.91
CA GLY A 206 4.82 -3.80 17.86
C GLY A 206 3.72 -4.85 17.76
N PHE A 207 2.47 -4.44 17.61
CA PHE A 207 1.35 -5.37 17.39
C PHE A 207 1.59 -6.26 16.16
N PHE A 208 1.92 -5.68 15.00
CA PHE A 208 2.16 -6.50 13.81
C PHE A 208 3.40 -7.37 13.92
N ILE A 209 4.49 -6.86 14.51
CA ILE A 209 5.68 -7.68 14.78
C ILE A 209 5.35 -8.83 15.73
N GLU A 210 4.47 -8.67 16.71
CA GLU A 210 4.13 -9.77 17.62
C GLU A 210 3.20 -10.81 16.97
N ASN A 211 2.30 -10.38 16.08
CA ASN A 211 1.26 -11.24 15.49
C ASN A 211 1.63 -11.81 14.10
N GLU A 212 2.47 -11.14 13.30
CA GLU A 212 3.05 -11.74 12.08
C GLU A 212 3.98 -12.91 12.40
N TRP A 213 4.68 -12.86 13.53
CA TRP A 213 5.52 -13.97 13.98
C TRP A 213 4.68 -15.21 14.35
N LEU A 214 3.38 -15.06 14.56
CA LEU A 214 2.42 -16.16 14.69
C LEU A 214 1.94 -16.67 13.32
N ALA A 215 1.80 -15.78 12.32
CA ALA A 215 1.43 -16.13 10.94
C ALA A 215 2.53 -16.91 10.20
N ILE A 216 3.81 -16.56 10.41
CA ILE A 216 4.98 -17.19 9.76
C ILE A 216 5.43 -18.48 10.49
N ARG A 217 4.50 -19.24 11.10
CA ARG A 217 4.80 -20.61 11.55
C ARG A 217 4.29 -21.61 10.52
N PRO A 218 5.14 -22.16 9.63
CA PRO A 218 4.82 -23.42 9.00
C PRO A 218 4.93 -24.54 10.02
N VAL A 219 4.11 -25.57 9.83
CA VAL A 219 4.50 -26.96 10.11
C VAL A 219 5.94 -27.16 9.62
N GLY A 220 6.91 -27.20 10.54
CA GLY A 220 8.33 -27.49 10.25
C GLY A 220 9.29 -26.29 10.30
N GLU A 221 9.97 -26.18 11.44
CA GLU A 221 11.31 -25.60 11.66
C GLU A 221 11.60 -24.07 11.48
N ARG A 222 11.82 -23.47 12.68
CA ARG A 222 12.86 -22.50 13.10
C ARG A 222 12.82 -21.05 12.60
N ALA A 223 12.50 -20.15 13.55
CA ALA A 223 13.30 -18.95 13.81
C ALA A 223 13.26 -18.60 15.32
N THR A 224 14.40 -18.24 15.90
CA THR A 224 14.52 -17.77 17.30
C THR A 224 15.14 -16.38 17.30
N ALA A 225 14.56 -15.40 18.03
CA ALA A 225 15.29 -14.23 18.55
C ALA A 225 14.50 -13.41 19.59
N LYS A 226 15.18 -13.00 20.67
CA LYS A 226 14.73 -12.20 21.84
C LYS A 226 15.32 -10.76 21.79
N TRP A 227 14.73 -9.77 22.48
CA TRP A 227 15.07 -8.32 22.36
C TRP A 227 15.81 -7.66 23.54
N SER A 228 16.74 -6.75 23.23
CA SER A 228 17.04 -5.51 23.98
C SER A 228 17.68 -4.43 23.09
N ARG A 229 17.10 -3.22 23.15
CA ARG A 229 17.51 -1.83 22.84
C ARG A 229 18.58 -1.56 21.76
N ASP A 230 18.14 -0.74 20.81
CA ASP A 230 18.91 0.07 19.85
C ASP A 230 19.35 -0.62 18.52
N ARG A 231 19.25 0.10 17.39
CA ARG A 231 19.59 -0.31 15.99
C ARG A 231 18.79 -1.45 15.31
N GLN A 232 17.78 -2.05 15.93
CA GLN A 232 17.22 -3.36 15.53
C GLN A 232 15.97 -3.43 14.62
N CYS A 233 15.56 -2.35 13.92
CA CYS A 233 14.59 -2.54 12.81
C CYS A 233 15.26 -3.15 11.55
N LYS A 234 16.59 -3.13 11.45
CA LYS A 234 17.33 -3.61 10.27
C LYS A 234 17.77 -5.09 10.32
N HIS A 235 17.53 -5.79 11.42
CA HIS A 235 18.14 -7.13 11.64
C HIS A 235 17.18 -8.19 12.18
N ARG A 236 15.91 -7.85 12.44
CA ARG A 236 14.91 -8.79 13.01
C ARG A 236 13.96 -9.39 11.98
N ILE A 237 13.75 -8.64 10.92
CA ILE A 237 13.10 -9.06 9.69
C ILE A 237 14.23 -8.91 8.68
N GLY A 238 14.37 -9.81 7.71
CA GLY A 238 15.41 -9.67 6.70
C GLY A 238 15.42 -8.30 5.99
N GLY A 239 14.37 -7.46 6.12
CA GLY A 239 14.33 -6.10 5.60
C GLY A 239 13.85 -5.02 6.56
N GLY A 240 14.01 -3.77 6.12
CA GLY A 240 13.54 -2.59 6.84
C GLY A 240 12.07 -2.25 6.58
N ILE A 241 11.56 -1.24 7.26
CA ILE A 241 10.19 -0.73 7.06
C ILE A 241 10.19 0.26 5.89
N GLY A 242 9.35 0.00 4.89
CA GLY A 242 9.00 0.94 3.84
C GLY A 242 7.86 1.88 4.26
N TRP A 243 7.88 3.13 3.82
CA TRP A 243 6.82 4.09 4.15
C TRP A 243 6.43 4.96 2.96
N PHE A 244 5.14 5.30 2.91
CA PHE A 244 4.56 6.26 1.98
C PHE A 244 4.25 7.56 2.73
N ALA A 245 4.49 8.71 2.09
CA ALA A 245 3.92 9.96 2.56
C ALA A 245 2.44 10.03 2.15
N HIS A 246 1.57 10.37 3.09
CA HIS A 246 0.14 10.56 2.87
C HIS A 246 -0.18 12.05 3.06
N VAL A 247 -0.53 12.82 2.03
CA VAL A 247 -0.69 12.48 0.59
C VAL A 247 0.26 13.30 -0.28
N TYR A 248 0.25 13.10 -1.60
CA TYR A 248 1.08 13.87 -2.52
C TYR A 248 0.80 15.39 -2.47
N ALA A 249 -0.47 15.83 -2.51
CA ALA A 249 -0.83 17.25 -2.55
C ALA A 249 -2.15 17.58 -1.81
N ASP A 250 -2.31 18.81 -1.30
CA ASP A 250 -3.49 19.23 -0.53
C ASP A 250 -4.78 19.32 -1.37
N ASP A 251 -4.70 19.33 -2.70
CA ASP A 251 -5.88 19.21 -3.57
C ASP A 251 -6.39 17.76 -3.70
N GLN A 252 -5.61 16.79 -3.22
CA GLN A 252 -6.01 15.39 -3.08
C GLN A 252 -6.62 15.12 -1.70
N GLU A 253 -5.99 15.63 -0.64
CA GLU A 253 -6.56 15.60 0.71
C GLU A 253 -6.12 16.85 1.50
N PRO A 254 -7.04 17.79 1.78
CA PRO A 254 -6.70 19.08 2.37
C PRO A 254 -5.94 18.95 3.70
N GLY A 255 -4.74 19.53 3.74
CA GLY A 255 -3.90 19.62 4.93
C GLY A 255 -2.83 18.53 5.02
N TYR A 256 -3.00 17.40 4.32
CA TYR A 256 -2.11 16.24 4.39
C TYR A 256 -1.02 16.23 3.31
N GLY A 257 -1.13 17.05 2.26
CA GLY A 257 -0.20 17.08 1.15
C GLY A 257 1.22 17.50 1.53
N ILE A 258 2.22 17.01 0.80
CA ILE A 258 3.57 17.63 0.77
C ILE A 258 3.55 18.90 -0.09
N TYR A 259 2.73 18.92 -1.14
CA TYR A 259 2.40 20.12 -1.89
C TYR A 259 1.13 20.79 -1.36
N THR A 260 1.05 22.11 -1.49
CA THR A 260 -0.21 22.85 -1.40
C THR A 260 -1.13 22.51 -2.57
N ALA A 261 -2.39 22.91 -2.51
CA ALA A 261 -3.35 22.78 -3.62
C ALA A 261 -2.89 23.54 -4.89
N SER A 262 -2.01 24.54 -4.75
CA SER A 262 -1.38 25.26 -5.87
C SER A 262 -0.02 24.68 -6.30
N ARG A 263 0.28 23.43 -5.89
CA ARG A 263 1.50 22.69 -6.24
C ARG A 263 2.80 23.38 -5.80
N LYS A 264 2.77 24.09 -4.66
CA LYS A 264 3.97 24.63 -4.00
C LYS A 264 4.42 23.68 -2.87
N PRO A 265 5.70 23.32 -2.76
CA PRO A 265 6.18 22.54 -1.63
C PRO A 265 5.89 23.25 -0.30
N LYS A 266 5.37 22.53 0.69
CA LYS A 266 5.06 23.11 2.02
C LYS A 266 6.29 23.20 2.91
N PHE A 267 7.26 22.31 2.71
CA PHE A 267 8.51 22.26 3.45
C PHE A 267 9.58 21.51 2.63
N PRO A 268 10.88 21.68 2.96
CA PRO A 268 11.94 20.87 2.35
C PRO A 268 11.71 19.38 2.64
N PHE A 269 11.51 18.58 1.59
CA PHE A 269 11.29 17.14 1.70
C PHE A 269 12.26 16.39 0.79
N ALA A 270 13.29 15.78 1.39
CA ALA A 270 14.35 15.06 0.69
C ALA A 270 14.51 13.65 1.31
N PRO A 271 13.54 12.75 1.07
CA PRO A 271 13.54 11.44 1.70
C PRO A 271 14.66 10.54 1.15
N LYS A 272 15.11 9.59 1.97
CA LYS A 272 16.06 8.55 1.53
C LYS A 272 15.30 7.30 1.11
N THR A 273 15.72 6.73 0.00
CA THR A 273 15.23 5.47 -0.55
C THR A 273 16.28 4.38 -0.40
N TYR A 274 15.87 3.11 -0.36
CA TYR A 274 16.80 1.98 -0.39
C TYR A 274 16.21 0.81 -1.16
N CYS A 275 16.87 0.48 -2.26
CA CYS A 275 16.93 -0.77 -3.02
C CYS A 275 18.28 -0.67 -3.78
#